data_AF-A0A935U7X5-F1
#
_entry.id   AF-A0A935U7X5-F1
#
_cell.length_a   1.000
_cell.length_b   1.000
_cell.length_c   1.000
_cell.angle_alpha   90.00
_cell.angle_beta   90.00
_cell.angle_gamma   90.00
#
_symmetry.space_group_name_H-M   'P 1'
#
loop_
_entity.id
_entity.type
_entity.pdbx_description
1 polymer ?
#
loop_
_entity_poly.entity_id
_entity_poly.type
_entity_poly.pdbx_seq_one_letter_code
_entity_poly.pdbx_strand_id
1 'polypeptide(L)'
;MTIRAAAAAFWLVPAALGAQETATRWAVQLRTAAGVEFADLRLDGARSRLLLESHDSVFFPLTNLLRTGNHLSFGVGALGLRAELDVDGDGAVMSGRLRYADGGGASWEGELIRPGTVRWPVRPRVRVRQLAVGTRANATVIPAAWAAALSDSMTLEREYAELVRRTGLPVVRGGERVNRSRAMALGADEATRAAVRRQLQAISGSVANDSTFQRLFLVRGAGIVIDVHERAEAFAASRDPSYRHAAALRALRGGAPDQGDADLARLREAAYALWPAWERGDSLLRQRVAALAVTDSEAARSLTALLDGYISAVPWWREAVGWLLTHPWLETAGVRQAPAQLVAAFWGRSVLPPPKLVTEWLGGFEAMPLVSGDRLARTLVEPANASAREWLPAGRLEALTAWFALTWSDTLTLSAAGGDVALLPPSRVPGLKTLLATADGIRIDPGIMPLLAVATVIHEWHHVLAAVTRLDGKGVSRADGSTVARLLEDDPWLAEGFAEWATEETLRPAAVSTPLLLLLDAEKRMALWGGMSEDPHALGYRLVRSAAARLPVATRRSTFVSRLHDPTAVARLANFPAGARGAPLLLRRPVTAAVVPEITLTWDAGVADAVARRLLFPPYPPEH
;
A
#
# COMPACT_ATOMS: atom_id res chain seq x y z
N MET A 1 -32.33 31.12 30.45
CA MET A 1 -31.47 30.17 31.19
C MET A 1 -30.98 29.13 30.17
N THR A 2 -29.79 29.30 29.55
CA THR A 2 -28.49 28.72 29.99
C THR A 2 -28.56 27.21 30.26
N ILE A 3 -27.67 26.30 29.84
CA ILE A 3 -26.37 26.32 29.15
C ILE A 3 -25.97 24.83 28.90
N ARG A 4 -25.26 24.57 27.79
CA ARG A 4 -24.15 23.57 27.54
C ARG A 4 -24.23 22.08 27.93
N ALA A 5 -23.75 21.24 26.99
CA ALA A 5 -22.49 20.43 27.02
C ALA A 5 -22.73 19.05 26.33
N ALA A 6 -22.16 18.72 25.16
CA ALA A 6 -20.75 18.42 24.82
C ALA A 6 -20.45 16.90 24.78
N ALA A 7 -20.07 16.40 23.60
CA ALA A 7 -19.15 15.30 23.33
C ALA A 7 -18.99 15.24 21.78
N ALA A 8 -18.04 15.91 21.12
CA ALA A 8 -16.58 15.91 21.29
C ALA A 8 -15.98 14.49 21.26
N ALA A 9 -16.15 13.78 20.14
CA ALA A 9 -15.18 12.77 19.73
C ALA A 9 -14.12 13.45 18.87
N PHE A 10 -13.02 13.82 19.52
CA PHE A 10 -11.77 14.22 18.89
C PHE A 10 -11.31 13.11 17.93
N TRP A 11 -11.42 13.35 16.63
CA TRP A 11 -10.44 12.78 15.70
C TRP A 11 -9.25 13.72 15.70
N LEU A 12 -8.27 13.43 16.55
CA LEU A 12 -6.91 13.89 16.34
C LEU A 12 -6.38 13.16 15.10
N VAL A 13 -6.71 13.66 13.92
CA VAL A 13 -5.74 13.58 12.83
C VAL A 13 -4.66 14.58 13.24
N PRO A 14 -3.40 14.17 13.46
CA PRO A 14 -2.34 15.15 13.56
C PRO A 14 -2.29 15.83 12.18
N ALA A 15 -2.87 17.02 12.06
CA ALA A 15 -2.51 17.92 10.99
C ALA A 15 -0.99 18.09 11.16
N ALA A 16 -0.22 17.53 10.22
CA ALA A 16 1.23 17.69 10.19
C ALA A 16 1.55 19.14 9.81
N LEU A 17 1.27 20.06 10.73
CA LEU A 17 1.46 21.50 10.60
C LEU A 17 2.23 21.96 11.82
N GLY A 18 3.51 21.55 11.82
CA GLY A 18 4.49 21.93 12.80
C GLY A 18 5.76 22.44 12.12
N ALA A 19 5.62 23.40 11.20
CA ALA A 19 6.69 24.30 10.76
C ALA A 19 6.14 25.31 9.73
N GLN A 20 5.50 26.39 10.19
CA GLN A 20 5.42 27.62 9.41
C GLN A 20 6.04 28.74 10.24
N GLU A 21 7.28 29.05 9.87
CA GLU A 21 8.00 30.33 9.82
C GLU A 21 7.72 31.43 10.86
N THR A 22 8.79 32.11 11.25
CA THR A 22 8.94 33.26 12.17
C THR A 22 8.11 34.52 11.83
N ALA A 23 7.28 34.47 10.79
CA ALA A 23 6.50 35.59 10.28
C ALA A 23 5.20 35.81 11.08
N THR A 24 4.85 37.07 11.35
CA THR A 24 3.55 37.40 11.95
C THR A 24 2.46 37.35 10.87
N ARG A 25 1.44 36.50 11.06
CA ARG A 25 0.35 36.27 10.10
C ARG A 25 -0.96 36.88 10.57
N TRP A 26 -1.71 37.49 9.66
CA TRP A 26 -2.99 38.14 9.94
C TRP A 26 -4.08 37.65 9.00
N ALA A 27 -5.25 37.34 9.56
CA ALA A 27 -6.49 37.12 8.82
C ALA A 27 -7.18 38.45 8.62
N VAL A 28 -7.31 38.88 7.37
CA VAL A 28 -7.76 40.22 7.02
C VAL A 28 -9.10 40.16 6.31
N GLN A 29 -9.98 41.09 6.67
CA GLN A 29 -11.23 41.39 6.01
C GLN A 29 -11.19 42.82 5.48
N LEU A 30 -11.36 42.98 4.18
CA LEU A 30 -11.45 44.25 3.48
C LEU A 30 -12.92 44.51 3.15
N ARG A 31 -13.46 45.65 3.57
CA ARG A 31 -14.83 46.07 3.19
C ARG A 31 -14.72 47.19 2.17
N THR A 32 -15.06 46.86 0.93
CA THR A 32 -15.07 47.77 -0.22
C THR A 32 -16.51 48.15 -0.55
N ALA A 33 -16.71 49.10 -1.46
CA ALA A 33 -18.03 49.37 -2.03
C ALA A 33 -18.61 48.17 -2.80
N ALA A 34 -17.76 47.27 -3.32
CA ALA A 34 -18.18 46.08 -4.08
C ALA A 34 -18.52 44.87 -3.18
N GLY A 35 -18.18 44.92 -1.89
CA GLY A 35 -18.42 43.83 -0.95
C GLY A 35 -17.25 43.56 -0.01
N VAL A 36 -17.25 42.38 0.58
CA VAL A 36 -16.20 41.89 1.49
C VAL A 36 -15.20 41.05 0.71
N GLU A 37 -13.92 41.30 0.93
CA GLU A 37 -12.80 40.50 0.41
C GLU A 37 -11.91 40.03 1.56
N PHE A 38 -11.46 38.77 1.52
CA PHE A 38 -10.52 38.24 2.51
C PHE A 38 -9.07 38.30 2.03
N ALA A 39 -8.13 38.43 2.97
CA ALA A 39 -6.71 38.46 2.68
C ALA A 39 -5.83 37.80 3.75
N ASP A 40 -4.68 37.24 3.33
CA ASP A 40 -3.61 36.73 4.21
C ASP A 40 -2.45 37.72 4.15
N LEU A 41 -2.25 38.48 5.23
CA LEU A 41 -1.13 39.40 5.39
C LEU A 41 -0.03 38.73 6.21
N ARG A 42 1.21 38.80 5.70
CA ARG A 42 2.39 38.27 6.37
C ARG A 42 3.45 39.33 6.52
N LEU A 43 3.90 39.53 7.75
CA LEU A 43 4.93 40.50 8.11
C LEU A 43 6.19 39.73 8.54
N ASP A 44 7.23 39.83 7.72
CA ASP A 44 8.53 39.14 7.87
C ASP A 44 9.67 40.00 7.32
N GLY A 45 9.73 41.27 7.75
CA GLY A 45 10.70 42.24 7.27
C GLY A 45 10.66 42.39 5.74
N ALA A 46 11.79 42.13 5.08
CA ALA A 46 11.94 42.26 3.62
C ALA A 46 11.09 41.26 2.80
N ARG A 47 10.56 40.20 3.42
CA ARG A 47 9.71 39.19 2.75
C ARG A 47 8.22 39.39 3.01
N SER A 48 7.84 40.52 3.59
CA SER A 48 6.44 40.82 3.89
C SER A 48 5.59 40.86 2.61
N ARG A 49 4.40 40.28 2.69
CA ARG A 49 3.56 40.02 1.52
C ARG A 49 2.08 39.94 1.86
N LEU A 50 1.25 40.21 0.87
CA LEU A 50 -0.21 40.16 0.93
C LEU A 50 -0.75 39.20 -0.12
N LEU A 51 -1.70 38.36 0.26
CA LEU A 51 -2.51 37.59 -0.67
C LEU A 51 -3.96 38.02 -0.56
N LEU A 52 -4.54 38.44 -1.67
CA LEU A 52 -5.96 38.81 -1.77
C LEU A 52 -6.76 37.65 -2.35
N GLU A 53 -7.98 37.43 -1.86
CA GLU A 53 -8.88 36.39 -2.38
C GLU A 53 -9.20 36.58 -3.88
N SER A 54 -9.41 37.81 -4.35
CA SER A 54 -9.67 38.09 -5.76
C SER A 54 -8.45 37.89 -6.69
N HIS A 55 -7.24 37.85 -6.11
CA HIS A 55 -5.97 37.73 -6.83
C HIS A 55 -5.11 36.60 -6.23
N ASP A 56 -5.73 35.49 -5.90
CA ASP A 56 -5.10 34.45 -5.07
C ASP A 56 -4.00 33.64 -5.76
N SER A 57 -3.71 33.90 -7.03
CA SER A 57 -2.68 33.19 -7.81
C SER A 57 -1.25 33.49 -7.35
N VAL A 58 -1.01 34.64 -6.71
CA VAL A 58 0.33 35.12 -6.31
C VAL A 58 0.28 35.96 -5.04
N PHE A 59 1.31 35.82 -4.20
CA PHE A 59 1.55 36.77 -3.10
C PHE A 59 2.15 38.05 -3.65
N PHE A 60 1.56 39.19 -3.31
CA PHE A 60 2.10 40.49 -3.64
C PHE A 60 3.11 40.94 -2.59
N PRO A 61 4.34 41.32 -2.98
CA PRO A 61 5.31 41.86 -2.04
C PRO A 61 4.85 43.23 -1.52
N LEU A 62 5.07 43.49 -0.23
CA LEU A 62 4.84 44.81 0.34
C LEU A 62 6.03 45.72 0.01
N THR A 63 5.74 47.01 -0.13
CA THR A 63 6.71 48.08 -0.38
C THR A 63 6.53 49.16 0.68
N ASN A 64 7.59 49.90 1.01
CA ASN A 64 7.55 51.00 1.98
C ASN A 64 6.90 50.60 3.33
N LEU A 65 7.18 49.38 3.81
CA LEU A 65 6.66 48.89 5.09
C LEU A 65 7.30 49.67 6.23
N LEU A 66 6.49 50.46 6.94
CA LEU A 66 6.90 51.27 8.09
C LEU A 66 6.04 50.90 9.29
N ARG A 67 6.68 50.65 10.44
CA ARG A 67 6.01 50.43 11.72
C ARG A 67 6.52 51.43 12.74
N THR A 68 5.63 52.27 13.25
CA THR A 68 5.94 53.31 14.25
C THR A 68 4.99 53.16 15.42
N GLY A 69 5.45 52.55 16.52
CA GLY A 69 4.59 52.18 17.64
C GLY A 69 3.47 51.22 17.19
N ASN A 70 2.23 51.62 17.41
CA ASN A 70 1.03 50.87 17.02
C ASN A 70 0.59 51.15 15.57
N HIS A 71 1.24 52.06 14.87
CA HIS A 71 0.89 52.39 13.50
C HIS A 71 1.70 51.55 12.50
N LEU A 72 1.04 51.02 11.49
CA LEU A 72 1.61 50.24 10.38
C LEU A 72 1.17 50.85 9.04
N SER A 73 2.12 51.10 8.14
CA SER A 73 1.82 51.51 6.78
C SER A 73 2.65 50.74 5.77
N PHE A 74 2.07 50.49 4.60
CA PHE A 74 2.75 49.84 3.48
C PHE A 74 2.01 50.09 2.16
N GLY A 75 2.70 49.86 1.05
CA GLY A 75 2.12 49.83 -0.28
C GLY A 75 2.18 48.45 -0.93
N VAL A 76 1.25 48.17 -1.83
CA VAL A 76 1.28 47.02 -2.74
C VAL A 76 1.31 47.56 -4.16
N GLY A 77 2.53 47.78 -4.68
CA GLY A 77 2.77 48.51 -5.93
C GLY A 77 2.04 47.94 -7.14
N ALA A 78 1.99 46.61 -7.28
CA ALA A 78 1.31 45.92 -8.38
C ALA A 78 -0.21 46.17 -8.40
N LEU A 79 -0.80 46.56 -7.27
CA LEU A 79 -2.22 46.83 -7.13
C LEU A 79 -2.52 48.33 -6.96
N GLY A 80 -1.50 49.19 -6.99
CA GLY A 80 -1.66 50.62 -6.73
C GLY A 80 -2.30 50.92 -5.36
N LEU A 81 -2.05 50.07 -4.37
CA LEU A 81 -2.74 50.09 -3.07
C LEU A 81 -1.81 50.62 -1.98
N ARG A 82 -2.32 51.49 -1.11
CA ARG A 82 -1.64 51.95 0.12
C ARG A 82 -2.52 51.71 1.33
N ALA A 83 -1.93 51.10 2.36
CA ALA A 83 -2.59 50.80 3.63
C ALA A 83 -2.01 51.67 4.76
N GLU A 84 -2.90 52.20 5.60
CA GLU A 84 -2.57 52.91 6.85
C GLU A 84 -3.44 52.31 7.95
N LEU A 85 -2.80 51.63 8.89
CA LEU A 85 -3.41 50.70 9.84
C LEU A 85 -2.92 51.00 11.26
N ASP A 86 -3.79 50.85 12.24
CA ASP A 86 -3.48 50.89 13.66
C ASP A 86 -3.69 49.50 14.27
N VAL A 87 -2.73 49.08 15.09
CA VAL A 87 -2.74 47.82 15.83
C VAL A 87 -3.12 48.11 17.27
N ASP A 88 -4.11 47.38 17.79
CA ASP A 88 -4.62 47.59 19.14
C ASP A 88 -3.55 47.29 20.21
N GLY A 89 -3.77 47.80 21.42
CA GLY A 89 -2.77 47.75 22.51
C GLY A 89 -2.36 46.33 22.96
N ASP A 90 -3.18 45.32 22.71
CA ASP A 90 -2.88 43.91 22.96
C ASP A 90 -2.17 43.21 21.78
N GLY A 91 -2.03 43.90 20.64
CA GLY A 91 -1.41 43.39 19.43
C GLY A 91 -2.21 42.34 18.68
N ALA A 92 -3.47 42.08 19.06
CA ALA A 92 -4.27 40.98 18.50
C ALA A 92 -5.18 41.41 17.34
N VAL A 93 -5.55 42.69 17.29
CA VAL A 93 -6.44 43.27 16.28
C VAL A 93 -5.74 44.43 15.58
N MET A 94 -6.01 44.57 14.29
CA MET A 94 -5.52 45.65 13.45
C MET A 94 -6.70 46.23 12.67
N SER A 95 -6.85 47.54 12.64
CA SER A 95 -7.90 48.21 11.86
C SER A 95 -7.35 49.41 11.11
N GLY A 96 -7.98 49.81 10.01
CA GLY A 96 -7.51 50.98 9.27
C GLY A 96 -8.18 51.18 7.93
N ARG A 97 -7.51 51.91 7.06
CA ARG A 97 -8.03 52.25 5.73
C ARG A 97 -7.03 51.92 4.63
N LEU A 98 -7.60 51.51 3.51
CA LEU A 98 -6.92 51.33 2.24
C LEU A 98 -7.29 52.48 1.31
N ARG A 99 -6.31 52.93 0.52
CA ARG A 99 -6.50 53.84 -0.60
C ARG A 99 -5.98 53.20 -1.88
N TYR A 100 -6.81 53.22 -2.91
CA TYR A 100 -6.45 52.76 -4.25
C TYR A 100 -5.98 53.96 -5.09
N ALA A 101 -5.20 53.69 -6.14
CA ALA A 101 -4.66 54.73 -7.02
C ALA A 101 -5.74 55.54 -7.77
N ASP A 102 -6.93 54.96 -7.96
CA ASP A 102 -8.09 55.59 -8.58
C ASP A 102 -8.90 56.51 -7.63
N GLY A 103 -8.44 56.65 -6.38
CA GLY A 103 -9.13 57.44 -5.35
C GLY A 103 -10.19 56.68 -4.56
N GLY A 104 -10.46 55.42 -4.89
CA GLY A 104 -11.31 54.53 -4.09
C GLY A 104 -10.69 54.21 -2.72
N GLY A 105 -11.50 53.70 -1.80
CA GLY A 105 -11.03 53.25 -0.49
C GLY A 105 -11.81 52.07 0.07
N ALA A 106 -11.19 51.38 1.04
CA ALA A 106 -11.79 50.26 1.75
C ALA A 106 -11.43 50.33 3.24
N SER A 107 -12.28 49.78 4.11
CA SER A 107 -11.90 49.56 5.51
C SER A 107 -11.16 48.24 5.65
N TRP A 108 -10.19 48.21 6.55
CA TRP A 108 -9.37 47.04 6.87
C TRP A 108 -9.67 46.61 8.31
N GLU A 109 -9.95 45.33 8.51
CA GLU A 109 -10.00 44.69 9.82
C GLU A 109 -9.12 43.43 9.76
N GLY A 110 -8.21 43.26 10.70
CA GLY A 110 -7.23 42.17 10.74
C GLY A 110 -7.17 41.54 12.12
N GLU A 111 -7.17 40.21 12.16
CA GLU A 111 -7.00 39.43 13.39
C GLU A 111 -5.69 38.63 13.31
N LEU A 112 -4.90 38.69 14.38
CA LEU A 112 -3.65 37.95 14.47
C LEU A 112 -3.92 36.44 14.46
N ILE A 113 -3.30 35.72 13.54
CA ILE A 113 -3.33 34.25 13.52
C ILE A 113 -2.27 33.77 14.51
N ARG A 114 -2.72 33.10 15.58
CA ARG A 114 -1.81 32.57 16.60
C ARG A 114 -0.84 31.55 16.00
N PRO A 115 0.43 31.55 16.43
CA PRO A 115 1.38 30.49 16.06
C PRO A 115 0.78 29.10 16.29
N GLY A 116 0.93 28.21 15.33
CA GLY A 116 0.39 26.84 15.37
C GLY A 116 -1.10 26.70 15.01
N THR A 117 -1.81 27.79 14.72
CA THR A 117 -3.21 27.72 14.23
C THR A 117 -3.25 27.54 12.72
N VAL A 118 -3.97 26.50 12.27
CA VAL A 118 -4.18 26.21 10.84
C VAL A 118 -5.36 27.05 10.33
N ARG A 119 -5.08 28.30 9.94
CA ARG A 119 -6.06 29.20 9.33
C ARG A 119 -5.51 29.75 8.02
N TRP A 120 -6.37 29.70 6.99
CA TRP A 120 -6.06 30.20 5.65
C TRP A 120 -7.14 31.19 5.23
N PRO A 121 -6.94 32.50 5.48
CA PRO A 121 -7.90 33.54 5.12
C PRO A 121 -8.26 33.51 3.64
N VAL A 122 -7.25 33.30 2.79
CA VAL A 122 -7.42 32.90 1.39
C VAL A 122 -7.25 31.39 1.31
N ARG A 123 -8.36 30.69 1.11
CA ARG A 123 -8.44 29.22 1.19
C ARG A 123 -7.51 28.53 0.19
N PRO A 124 -6.74 27.49 0.57
CA PRO A 124 -5.92 26.74 -0.37
C PRO A 124 -6.81 26.04 -1.39
N ARG A 125 -6.52 26.25 -2.68
CA ARG A 125 -7.21 25.59 -3.80
C ARG A 125 -6.23 24.68 -4.52
N VAL A 126 -6.61 23.42 -4.66
CA VAL A 126 -5.79 22.39 -5.27
C VAL A 126 -6.54 21.75 -6.42
N ARG A 127 -5.82 21.55 -7.52
CA ARG A 127 -6.31 20.84 -8.69
C ARG A 127 -5.76 19.43 -8.67
N VAL A 128 -6.66 18.45 -8.73
CA VAL A 128 -6.31 17.05 -9.00
C VAL A 128 -6.56 16.81 -10.48
N ARG A 129 -5.50 16.56 -11.24
CA ARG A 129 -5.55 16.32 -12.69
C ARG A 129 -6.48 15.16 -13.01
N GLN A 130 -7.07 15.20 -14.20
CA GLN A 130 -7.79 14.06 -14.73
C GLN A 130 -6.86 12.84 -14.76
N LEU A 131 -7.34 11.72 -14.25
CA LEU A 131 -6.63 10.45 -14.23
C LEU A 131 -7.28 9.50 -15.23
N ALA A 132 -6.52 9.01 -16.20
CA ALA A 132 -6.91 7.91 -17.07
C ALA A 132 -6.15 6.64 -16.64
N VAL A 133 -6.87 5.54 -16.43
CA VAL A 133 -6.29 4.26 -16.03
C VAL A 133 -6.88 3.10 -16.83
N GLY A 134 -6.28 1.93 -16.66
CA GLY A 134 -6.85 0.68 -17.14
C GLY A 134 -6.55 0.40 -18.61
N THR A 135 -7.15 -0.67 -19.12
CA THR A 135 -7.10 -1.04 -20.52
C THR A 135 -8.50 -1.23 -21.11
N ARG A 136 -8.63 -0.89 -22.40
CA ARG A 136 -9.83 -1.19 -23.21
C ARG A 136 -9.78 -2.59 -23.79
N ALA A 137 -8.61 -3.23 -23.78
CA ALA A 137 -8.45 -4.58 -24.31
C ALA A 137 -9.12 -5.58 -23.37
N ASN A 138 -9.97 -6.44 -23.94
CA ASN A 138 -10.58 -7.58 -23.24
C ASN A 138 -9.73 -8.86 -23.32
N ALA A 139 -8.56 -8.77 -23.95
CA ALA A 139 -7.61 -9.86 -24.05
C ALA A 139 -6.17 -9.35 -24.02
N THR A 140 -5.31 -10.13 -23.40
CA THR A 140 -3.86 -10.03 -23.52
C THR A 140 -3.39 -10.94 -24.65
N VAL A 141 -2.59 -10.39 -25.57
CA VAL A 141 -2.05 -11.13 -26.71
C VAL A 141 -0.59 -11.46 -26.45
N ILE A 142 -0.28 -12.75 -26.34
CA ILE A 142 1.10 -13.24 -26.31
C ILE A 142 1.48 -13.71 -27.73
N PRO A 143 2.54 -13.14 -28.35
CA PRO A 143 2.98 -13.55 -29.68
C PRO A 143 3.27 -15.05 -29.79
N ALA A 144 2.91 -15.65 -30.93
CA ALA A 144 3.02 -17.10 -31.17
C ALA A 144 4.44 -17.64 -30.93
N ALA A 145 5.47 -16.91 -31.37
CA ALA A 145 6.87 -17.28 -31.15
C ALA A 145 7.25 -17.37 -29.67
N TRP A 146 6.64 -16.54 -28.82
CA TRP A 146 6.87 -16.56 -27.38
C TRP A 146 6.07 -17.68 -26.71
N ALA A 147 4.80 -17.84 -27.08
CA ALA A 147 3.97 -18.94 -26.61
C ALA A 147 4.59 -20.33 -26.92
N ALA A 148 5.20 -20.49 -28.09
CA ALA A 148 5.90 -21.71 -28.48
C ALA A 148 7.23 -21.95 -27.72
N ALA A 149 7.79 -20.91 -27.10
CA ALA A 149 9.06 -20.98 -26.37
C ALA A 149 8.89 -21.12 -24.85
N LEU A 150 7.65 -21.23 -24.36
CA LEU A 150 7.36 -21.46 -22.95
C LEU A 150 8.04 -22.75 -22.48
N SER A 151 8.65 -22.73 -21.29
CA SER A 151 9.25 -23.93 -20.69
C SER A 151 8.25 -25.08 -20.67
N ASP A 152 8.69 -26.27 -21.07
CA ASP A 152 7.88 -27.48 -21.00
C ASP A 152 7.57 -27.84 -19.54
N SER A 153 6.37 -28.36 -19.33
CA SER A 153 5.84 -28.95 -18.11
C SER A 153 6.79 -29.91 -17.42
N MET A 154 7.46 -30.77 -18.17
CA MET A 154 8.39 -31.74 -17.59
C MET A 154 9.62 -31.08 -16.96
N THR A 155 10.00 -29.88 -17.39
CA THR A 155 11.12 -29.16 -16.76
C THR A 155 10.72 -28.59 -15.41
N LEU A 156 9.55 -27.96 -15.32
CA LEU A 156 9.06 -27.39 -14.06
C LEU A 156 8.69 -28.49 -13.04
N GLU A 157 8.11 -29.61 -13.49
CA GLU A 157 7.89 -30.79 -12.63
C GLU A 157 9.20 -31.36 -12.07
N ARG A 158 10.27 -31.44 -12.88
CA ARG A 158 11.57 -31.93 -12.41
C ARG A 158 12.20 -31.01 -11.38
N GLU A 159 12.16 -29.70 -11.61
CA GLU A 159 12.68 -28.70 -10.67
C GLU A 159 11.89 -28.71 -9.35
N TYR A 160 10.56 -28.80 -9.43
CA TYR A 160 9.70 -28.98 -8.27
C TYR A 160 10.03 -30.27 -7.51
N ALA A 161 10.13 -31.41 -8.19
CA ALA A 161 10.45 -32.69 -7.56
C ALA A 161 11.82 -32.66 -6.86
N GLU A 162 12.80 -31.98 -7.46
CA GLU A 162 14.11 -31.76 -6.84
C GLU A 162 14.03 -30.88 -5.59
N LEU A 163 13.22 -29.81 -5.60
CA LEU A 163 12.97 -28.99 -4.41
C LEU A 163 12.32 -29.81 -3.29
N VAL A 164 11.26 -30.56 -3.60
CA VAL A 164 10.57 -31.45 -2.63
C VAL A 164 11.53 -32.48 -2.04
N ARG A 165 12.38 -33.09 -2.89
CA ARG A 165 13.39 -34.06 -2.43
C ARG A 165 14.38 -33.42 -1.45
N ARG A 166 14.82 -32.19 -1.70
CA ARG A 166 15.75 -31.46 -0.82
C ARG A 166 15.12 -31.03 0.50
N THR A 167 13.82 -30.75 0.55
CA THR A 167 13.13 -30.44 1.80
C THR A 167 12.82 -31.70 2.63
N GLY A 168 12.94 -32.89 2.04
CA GLY A 168 12.59 -34.16 2.66
C GLY A 168 11.07 -34.33 2.84
N LEU A 169 10.28 -33.60 2.07
CA LEU A 169 8.82 -33.70 2.09
C LEU A 169 8.34 -34.76 1.10
N PRO A 170 7.15 -35.37 1.33
CA PRO A 170 6.59 -36.32 0.36
C PRO A 170 6.27 -35.61 -0.96
N VAL A 171 6.33 -36.32 -2.08
CA VAL A 171 5.84 -35.82 -3.38
C VAL A 171 4.34 -36.09 -3.48
N VAL A 172 3.54 -35.07 -3.82
CA VAL A 172 2.10 -35.21 -4.08
C VAL A 172 1.78 -35.02 -5.56
N ARG A 173 0.68 -35.64 -6.01
CA ARG A 173 0.22 -35.59 -7.39
C ARG A 173 -0.73 -34.40 -7.62
N GLY A 174 -0.85 -33.98 -8.87
CA GLY A 174 -1.46 -32.71 -9.31
C GLY A 174 -2.63 -32.18 -8.48
N GLY A 175 -3.78 -32.88 -8.44
CA GLY A 175 -4.99 -32.40 -7.77
C GLY A 175 -4.87 -32.20 -6.25
N GLU A 176 -3.93 -32.89 -5.59
CA GLU A 176 -3.70 -32.77 -4.14
C GLU A 176 -2.87 -31.53 -3.78
N ARG A 177 -2.13 -30.98 -4.76
CA ARG A 177 -1.21 -29.85 -4.56
C ARG A 177 -1.90 -28.57 -4.13
N VAL A 178 -3.12 -28.31 -4.61
CA VAL A 178 -3.89 -27.09 -4.25
C VAL A 178 -4.21 -27.08 -2.76
N ASN A 179 -4.71 -28.21 -2.25
CA ASN A 179 -5.01 -28.34 -0.83
C ASN A 179 -3.74 -28.35 0.00
N ARG A 180 -2.67 -28.98 -0.52
CA ARG A 180 -1.38 -29.00 0.16
C ARG A 180 -0.74 -27.62 0.28
N SER A 181 -0.69 -26.78 -0.76
CA SER A 181 -0.07 -25.45 -0.66
C SER A 181 -0.75 -24.59 0.41
N ARG A 182 -2.08 -24.69 0.51
CA ARG A 182 -2.85 -24.06 1.58
C ARG A 182 -2.49 -24.63 2.95
N ALA A 183 -2.48 -25.96 3.09
CA ALA A 183 -2.15 -26.63 4.34
C ALA A 183 -0.69 -26.35 4.79
N MET A 184 0.24 -26.24 3.85
CA MET A 184 1.62 -25.85 4.10
C MET A 184 1.71 -24.43 4.64
N ALA A 185 1.05 -23.47 3.99
CA ALA A 185 1.11 -22.08 4.42
C ALA A 185 0.48 -21.89 5.82
N LEU A 186 -0.71 -22.47 6.05
CA LEU A 186 -1.47 -22.34 7.30
C LEU A 186 -1.03 -23.29 8.41
N GLY A 187 0.08 -24.03 8.24
CA GLY A 187 0.58 -24.93 9.29
C GLY A 187 -0.33 -26.14 9.58
N ALA A 188 -1.20 -26.54 8.65
CA ALA A 188 -2.00 -27.76 8.74
C ALA A 188 -1.24 -29.00 8.23
N ASP A 189 -0.15 -28.82 7.46
CA ASP A 189 0.71 -29.92 6.98
C ASP A 189 1.86 -30.24 7.96
N GLU A 190 1.75 -31.34 8.71
CA GLU A 190 2.73 -31.74 9.74
C GLU A 190 4.14 -31.97 9.19
N ALA A 191 4.27 -32.51 7.97
CA ALA A 191 5.57 -32.71 7.34
C ALA A 191 6.29 -31.37 7.13
N THR A 192 5.56 -30.35 6.66
CA THR A 192 6.07 -28.99 6.46
C THR A 192 6.36 -28.32 7.80
N ARG A 193 5.51 -28.46 8.82
CA ARG A 193 5.80 -27.98 10.18
C ARG A 193 7.12 -28.54 10.70
N ALA A 194 7.32 -29.85 10.56
CA ALA A 194 8.57 -30.49 10.97
C ALA A 194 9.78 -29.95 10.20
N ALA A 195 9.63 -29.70 8.90
CA ALA A 195 10.69 -29.11 8.07
C ALA A 195 11.01 -27.65 8.47
N VAL A 196 9.99 -26.83 8.73
CA VAL A 196 10.15 -25.46 9.25
C VAL A 196 10.87 -25.48 10.60
N ARG A 197 10.47 -26.38 11.51
CA ARG A 197 11.11 -26.53 12.82
C ARG A 197 12.58 -26.91 12.70
N ARG A 198 12.93 -27.87 11.83
CA ARG A 198 14.33 -28.23 11.55
C ARG A 198 15.14 -27.05 11.03
N GLN A 199 14.57 -26.22 10.16
CA GLN A 199 15.25 -25.02 9.66
C GLN A 199 15.48 -23.99 10.78
N LEU A 200 14.48 -23.72 11.62
CA LEU A 200 14.62 -22.80 12.76
C LEU A 200 15.61 -23.35 13.81
N GLN A 201 15.64 -24.67 14.02
CA GLN A 201 16.67 -25.34 14.83
C GLN A 201 18.08 -25.14 14.27
N ALA A 202 18.25 -25.27 12.94
CA ALA A 202 19.54 -25.01 12.29
C ALA A 202 19.99 -23.55 12.47
N ILE A 203 19.08 -22.59 12.38
CA ILE A 203 19.36 -21.17 12.66
C ILE A 203 19.77 -21.00 14.14
N SER A 204 19.05 -21.62 15.06
CA SER A 204 19.35 -21.59 16.51
C SER A 204 20.72 -22.18 16.84
N GLY A 205 21.17 -23.19 16.08
CA GLY A 205 22.52 -23.78 16.21
C GLY A 205 23.64 -22.97 15.57
N SER A 206 23.35 -21.81 14.98
CA SER A 206 24.31 -20.99 14.24
C SER A 206 24.64 -19.68 14.95
N VAL A 207 25.59 -18.91 14.40
CA VAL A 207 25.92 -17.56 14.91
C VAL A 207 24.78 -16.54 14.74
N ALA A 208 23.73 -16.87 13.98
CA ALA A 208 22.54 -16.05 13.86
C ALA A 208 21.61 -16.12 15.09
N ASN A 209 21.89 -16.98 16.06
CA ASN A 209 21.13 -17.13 17.30
C ASN A 209 21.39 -15.98 18.30
N ASP A 210 20.99 -14.77 17.94
CA ASP A 210 21.05 -13.59 18.80
C ASP A 210 19.91 -13.56 19.85
N SER A 211 19.96 -12.60 20.76
CA SER A 211 18.95 -12.45 21.83
C SER A 211 17.54 -12.17 21.29
N THR A 212 17.42 -11.61 20.09
CA THR A 212 16.13 -11.38 19.43
C THR A 212 15.57 -12.67 18.86
N PHE A 213 16.38 -13.49 18.19
CA PHE A 213 15.99 -14.82 17.76
C PHE A 213 15.50 -15.66 18.93
N GLN A 214 16.26 -15.68 20.04
CA GLN A 214 15.89 -16.42 21.24
C GLN A 214 14.54 -15.95 21.78
N ARG A 215 14.32 -14.63 21.89
CA ARG A 215 13.05 -14.06 22.36
C ARG A 215 11.87 -14.42 21.46
N LEU A 216 12.08 -14.43 20.15
CA LEU A 216 11.03 -14.67 19.17
C LEU A 216 10.70 -16.15 19.05
N PHE A 217 11.70 -17.02 18.92
CA PHE A 217 11.49 -18.42 18.55
C PHE A 217 11.67 -19.40 19.71
N LEU A 218 12.44 -19.08 20.76
CA LEU A 218 12.67 -19.99 21.90
C LEU A 218 11.76 -19.65 23.07
N VAL A 219 10.69 -20.41 23.22
CA VAL A 219 9.70 -20.21 24.27
C VAL A 219 9.86 -21.24 25.37
N ARG A 220 10.00 -20.78 26.62
CA ARG A 220 10.11 -21.67 27.78
C ARG A 220 8.89 -22.60 27.86
N GLY A 221 9.14 -23.90 27.94
CA GLY A 221 8.10 -24.93 28.03
C GLY A 221 7.49 -25.37 26.69
N ALA A 222 7.58 -24.55 25.63
CA ALA A 222 7.08 -24.89 24.29
C ALA A 222 8.21 -25.20 23.28
N GLY A 223 9.46 -24.84 23.59
CA GLY A 223 10.59 -25.05 22.68
C GLY A 223 10.60 -24.03 21.52
N ILE A 224 10.96 -24.50 20.32
CA ILE A 224 10.95 -23.66 19.12
C ILE A 224 9.52 -23.53 18.60
N VAL A 225 8.99 -22.31 18.62
CA VAL A 225 7.69 -21.95 18.08
C VAL A 225 7.82 -21.56 16.61
N ILE A 226 7.01 -22.18 15.75
CA ILE A 226 7.18 -22.07 14.30
C ILE A 226 6.09 -21.25 13.60
N ASP A 227 4.95 -21.02 14.26
CA ASP A 227 3.79 -20.38 13.66
C ASP A 227 2.87 -19.68 14.68
N VAL A 228 1.81 -19.07 14.18
CA VAL A 228 0.84 -18.32 15.00
C VAL A 228 0.05 -19.23 15.94
N HIS A 229 -0.18 -20.50 15.57
CA HIS A 229 -0.91 -21.47 16.39
C HIS A 229 -0.14 -21.82 17.67
N GLU A 230 1.12 -22.25 17.53
CA GLU A 230 1.98 -22.57 18.66
C GLU A 230 2.26 -21.34 19.53
N ARG A 231 2.38 -20.16 18.90
CA ARG A 231 2.56 -18.91 19.65
C ARG A 231 1.31 -18.53 20.44
N ALA A 232 0.13 -18.70 19.86
CA ALA A 232 -1.14 -18.43 20.53
C ALA A 232 -1.30 -19.32 21.77
N GLU A 233 -0.97 -20.60 21.66
CA GLU A 233 -0.99 -21.54 22.78
C GLU A 233 0.00 -21.16 23.89
N ALA A 234 1.22 -20.78 23.51
CA ALA A 234 2.21 -20.29 24.47
C ALA A 234 1.71 -19.04 25.22
N PHE A 235 1.07 -18.10 24.51
CA PHE A 235 0.49 -16.92 25.15
C PHE A 235 -0.67 -17.28 26.07
N ALA A 236 -1.56 -18.17 25.65
CA ALA A 236 -2.67 -18.67 26.46
C ALA A 236 -2.15 -19.29 27.78
N ALA A 237 -1.21 -20.22 27.68
CA ALA A 237 -0.60 -20.88 28.84
C ALA A 237 0.13 -19.91 29.78
N SER A 238 0.77 -18.87 29.22
CA SER A 238 1.50 -17.88 30.03
C SER A 238 0.59 -16.92 30.82
N ARG A 239 -0.64 -16.71 30.36
CA ARG A 239 -1.58 -15.73 30.94
C ARG A 239 -2.67 -16.36 31.78
N ASP A 240 -3.07 -17.59 31.47
CA ASP A 240 -4.03 -18.37 32.25
C ASP A 240 -3.39 -19.70 32.70
N PRO A 241 -2.98 -19.83 33.98
CA PRO A 241 -2.48 -21.09 34.54
C PRO A 241 -3.48 -22.25 34.46
N SER A 242 -4.77 -21.96 34.25
CA SER A 242 -5.84 -22.94 34.08
C SER A 242 -5.99 -23.40 32.64
N TYR A 243 -5.29 -22.78 31.67
CA TYR A 243 -5.34 -23.18 30.28
C TYR A 243 -4.95 -24.66 30.11
N ARG A 244 -5.77 -25.41 29.36
CA ARG A 244 -5.49 -26.79 28.99
C ARG A 244 -5.68 -26.95 27.48
N HIS A 245 -4.59 -27.30 26.79
CA HIS A 245 -4.61 -27.56 25.34
C HIS A 245 -5.70 -28.58 24.95
N ALA A 246 -5.78 -29.71 25.67
CA ALA A 246 -6.81 -30.72 25.42
C ALA A 246 -8.25 -30.17 25.56
N ALA A 247 -8.50 -29.24 26.49
CA ALA A 247 -9.81 -28.63 26.66
C ALA A 247 -10.15 -27.66 25.52
N ALA A 248 -9.16 -26.89 25.05
CA ALA A 248 -9.32 -26.03 23.87
C ALA A 248 -9.63 -26.86 22.60
N LEU A 249 -8.92 -27.98 22.40
CA LEU A 249 -9.20 -28.89 21.28
C LEU A 249 -10.59 -29.51 21.37
N ARG A 250 -11.03 -29.95 22.56
CA ARG A 250 -12.41 -30.45 22.75
C ARG A 250 -13.45 -29.40 22.39
N ALA A 251 -13.22 -28.13 22.78
CA ALA A 251 -14.10 -27.01 22.46
C ALA A 251 -14.23 -26.80 20.95
N LEU A 252 -13.09 -26.82 20.23
CA LEU A 252 -13.04 -26.68 18.77
C LEU A 252 -13.68 -27.86 18.03
N ARG A 253 -13.57 -29.07 18.61
CA ARG A 253 -14.09 -30.32 18.02
C ARG A 253 -15.62 -30.45 18.13
N GLY A 254 -16.25 -29.76 19.09
CA GLY A 254 -17.71 -29.78 19.25
C GLY A 254 -18.30 -31.17 19.55
N GLY A 255 -17.53 -32.07 20.16
CA GLY A 255 -17.97 -33.42 20.53
C GLY A 255 -17.75 -34.52 19.47
N ALA A 256 -17.14 -34.22 18.32
CA ALA A 256 -16.73 -35.27 17.37
C ALA A 256 -15.65 -36.20 17.99
N PRO A 257 -15.50 -37.46 17.54
CA PRO A 257 -14.44 -38.35 18.02
C PRO A 257 -13.05 -37.89 17.54
N ASP A 258 -12.01 -38.23 18.32
CA ASP A 258 -10.61 -37.99 17.96
C ASP A 258 -10.17 -38.89 16.80
N GLN A 259 -9.46 -38.31 15.82
CA GLN A 259 -8.95 -39.03 14.64
C GLN A 259 -7.42 -38.85 14.45
N GLY A 260 -6.69 -38.40 15.48
CA GLY A 260 -5.23 -38.25 15.42
C GLY A 260 -4.77 -37.00 14.66
N ASP A 261 -3.67 -37.09 13.91
CA ASP A 261 -3.00 -35.93 13.29
C ASP A 261 -3.87 -35.16 12.29
N ALA A 262 -4.69 -35.87 11.51
CA ALA A 262 -5.65 -35.25 10.59
C ALA A 262 -6.67 -34.38 11.33
N ASP A 263 -6.98 -34.75 12.58
CA ASP A 263 -7.87 -33.96 13.43
C ASP A 263 -7.18 -32.70 13.95
N LEU A 264 -5.90 -32.77 14.33
CA LEU A 264 -5.13 -31.59 14.77
C LEU A 264 -5.05 -30.52 13.69
N ALA A 265 -4.76 -30.91 12.45
CA ALA A 265 -4.74 -30.01 11.29
C ALA A 265 -6.09 -29.28 11.13
N ARG A 266 -7.19 -30.03 11.17
CA ARG A 266 -8.55 -29.50 11.10
C ARG A 266 -8.87 -28.54 12.24
N LEU A 267 -8.44 -28.85 13.46
CA LEU A 267 -8.68 -28.01 14.64
C LEU A 267 -7.88 -26.69 14.58
N ARG A 268 -6.67 -26.68 14.00
CA ARG A 268 -5.93 -25.44 13.74
C ARG A 268 -6.63 -24.56 12.72
N GLU A 269 -7.14 -25.13 11.63
CA GLU A 269 -7.94 -24.39 10.65
C GLU A 269 -9.23 -23.85 11.28
N ALA A 270 -9.89 -24.63 12.13
CA ALA A 270 -11.07 -24.17 12.87
C ALA A 270 -10.73 -22.99 13.80
N ALA A 271 -9.64 -23.07 14.57
CA ALA A 271 -9.20 -21.98 15.42
C ALA A 271 -8.88 -20.71 14.61
N TYR A 272 -8.15 -20.87 13.50
CA TYR A 272 -7.84 -19.79 12.56
C TYR A 272 -9.10 -19.14 11.97
N ALA A 273 -10.12 -19.92 11.62
CA ALA A 273 -11.38 -19.40 11.09
C ALA A 273 -12.21 -18.63 12.13
N LEU A 274 -12.13 -19.02 13.41
CA LEU A 274 -12.86 -18.37 14.51
C LEU A 274 -12.19 -17.08 15.00
N TRP A 275 -10.87 -17.01 14.92
CA TRP A 275 -10.08 -15.92 15.49
C TRP A 275 -10.50 -14.51 15.00
N PRO A 276 -10.68 -14.22 13.71
CA PRO A 276 -11.07 -12.89 13.25
C PRO A 276 -12.45 -12.45 13.78
N ALA A 277 -13.38 -13.39 13.92
CA ALA A 277 -14.68 -13.11 14.52
C ALA A 277 -14.53 -12.79 16.02
N TRP A 278 -13.66 -13.51 16.72
CA TRP A 278 -13.35 -13.25 18.12
C TRP A 278 -12.74 -11.87 18.36
N GLU A 279 -11.74 -11.50 17.55
CA GLU A 279 -11.05 -10.20 17.62
C GLU A 279 -12.00 -9.03 17.39
N ARG A 280 -12.94 -9.16 16.43
CA ARG A 280 -13.97 -8.14 16.16
C ARG A 280 -15.09 -8.10 17.20
N GLY A 281 -15.09 -9.00 18.19
CA GLY A 281 -16.13 -9.06 19.20
C GLY A 281 -17.47 -9.60 18.68
N ASP A 282 -17.45 -10.53 17.73
CA ASP A 282 -18.65 -11.13 17.15
C ASP A 282 -19.60 -11.70 18.23
N SER A 283 -20.84 -11.19 18.27
CA SER A 283 -21.79 -11.50 19.33
C SER A 283 -22.26 -12.95 19.31
N LEU A 284 -22.40 -13.55 18.12
CA LEU A 284 -22.82 -14.95 17.97
C LEU A 284 -21.74 -15.89 18.50
N LEU A 285 -20.47 -15.65 18.18
CA LEU A 285 -19.35 -16.42 18.71
C LEU A 285 -19.26 -16.29 20.23
N ARG A 286 -19.40 -15.07 20.77
CA ARG A 286 -19.40 -14.83 22.23
C ARG A 286 -20.53 -15.58 22.92
N GLN A 287 -21.74 -15.59 22.35
CA GLN A 287 -22.88 -16.38 22.86
C GLN A 287 -22.62 -17.89 22.83
N ARG A 288 -22.01 -18.40 21.75
CA ARG A 288 -21.65 -19.83 21.66
C ARG A 288 -20.62 -20.23 22.73
N VAL A 289 -19.61 -19.39 22.97
CA VAL A 289 -18.63 -19.63 24.05
C VAL A 289 -19.29 -19.55 25.42
N ALA A 290 -20.21 -18.61 25.64
CA ALA A 290 -20.97 -18.52 26.89
C ALA A 290 -21.88 -19.75 27.12
N ALA A 291 -22.54 -20.25 26.08
CA ALA A 291 -23.33 -21.47 26.15
C ALA A 291 -22.46 -22.69 26.46
N LEU A 292 -21.28 -22.79 25.83
CA LEU A 292 -20.28 -23.82 26.16
C LEU A 292 -19.84 -23.72 27.63
N ALA A 293 -19.70 -22.52 28.19
CA ALA A 293 -19.28 -22.35 29.57
C ALA A 293 -20.28 -22.93 30.59
N VAL A 294 -21.57 -23.05 30.22
CA VAL A 294 -22.60 -23.69 31.05
C VAL A 294 -22.42 -25.20 31.12
N THR A 295 -21.97 -25.83 30.02
CA THR A 295 -21.86 -27.29 29.90
C THR A 295 -20.44 -27.83 30.12
N ASP A 296 -19.42 -27.08 29.73
CA ASP A 296 -17.99 -27.37 29.91
C ASP A 296 -17.21 -26.05 30.10
N SER A 297 -17.18 -25.59 31.35
CA SER A 297 -16.52 -24.34 31.73
C SER A 297 -15.00 -24.34 31.48
N GLU A 298 -14.34 -25.50 31.53
CA GLU A 298 -12.91 -25.64 31.27
C GLU A 298 -12.60 -25.48 29.78
N ALA A 299 -13.41 -26.11 28.93
CA ALA A 299 -13.31 -26.00 27.48
C ALA A 299 -13.59 -24.57 27.01
N ALA A 300 -14.65 -23.93 27.53
CA ALA A 300 -14.96 -22.53 27.20
C ALA A 300 -13.83 -21.57 27.59
N ARG A 301 -13.27 -21.74 28.80
CA ARG A 301 -12.14 -20.92 29.28
C ARG A 301 -10.90 -21.14 28.43
N SER A 302 -10.54 -22.39 28.14
CA SER A 302 -9.35 -22.71 27.36
C SER A 302 -9.48 -22.25 25.90
N LEU A 303 -10.68 -22.32 25.31
CA LEU A 303 -10.96 -21.75 23.99
C LEU A 303 -10.83 -20.22 23.98
N THR A 304 -11.39 -19.55 24.99
CA THR A 304 -11.26 -18.09 25.15
C THR A 304 -9.78 -17.70 25.24
N ALA A 305 -9.02 -18.35 26.12
CA ALA A 305 -7.59 -18.07 26.30
C ALA A 305 -6.78 -18.31 25.01
N LEU A 306 -7.11 -19.36 24.24
CA LEU A 306 -6.49 -19.65 22.96
C LEU A 306 -6.78 -18.53 21.93
N LEU A 307 -8.04 -18.10 21.79
CA LEU A 307 -8.43 -17.04 20.85
C LEU A 307 -7.82 -15.68 21.22
N ASP A 308 -7.72 -15.35 22.51
CA ASP A 308 -6.96 -14.18 22.98
C ASP A 308 -5.44 -14.31 22.74
N GLY A 309 -4.95 -15.56 22.78
CA GLY A 309 -3.59 -15.93 22.39
C GLY A 309 -3.28 -15.56 20.94
N TYR A 310 -4.19 -15.82 19.99
CA TYR A 310 -4.00 -15.46 18.58
C TYR A 310 -3.87 -13.94 18.36
N ILE A 311 -4.72 -13.14 19.02
CA ILE A 311 -4.61 -11.67 18.98
C ILE A 311 -3.20 -11.23 19.42
N SER A 312 -2.66 -11.90 20.44
CA SER A 312 -1.33 -11.59 20.98
C SER A 312 -0.18 -12.14 20.14
N ALA A 313 -0.44 -13.15 19.32
CA ALA A 313 0.52 -13.73 18.40
C ALA A 313 0.78 -12.84 17.17
N VAL A 314 -0.13 -11.95 16.79
CA VAL A 314 0.06 -11.08 15.61
C VAL A 314 1.26 -10.15 15.69
N PRO A 315 1.46 -9.37 16.78
CA PRO A 315 2.67 -8.55 16.92
C PRO A 315 3.94 -9.40 16.85
N TRP A 316 3.95 -10.56 17.52
CA TRP A 316 5.06 -11.52 17.46
C TRP A 316 5.33 -11.98 16.03
N TRP A 317 4.28 -12.35 15.27
CA TRP A 317 4.42 -12.83 13.90
C TRP A 317 5.10 -11.79 13.03
N ARG A 318 4.68 -10.52 13.16
CA ARG A 318 5.27 -9.40 12.41
C ARG A 318 6.75 -9.20 12.76
N GLU A 319 7.09 -9.29 14.04
CA GLU A 319 8.49 -9.24 14.50
C GLU A 319 9.31 -10.43 13.99
N ALA A 320 8.74 -11.64 14.00
CA ALA A 320 9.38 -12.86 13.52
C ALA A 320 9.71 -12.78 12.02
N VAL A 321 8.74 -12.39 11.19
CA VAL A 321 8.96 -12.17 9.75
C VAL A 321 9.95 -11.03 9.51
N GLY A 322 9.83 -9.93 10.25
CA GLY A 322 10.77 -8.81 10.19
C GLY A 322 12.21 -9.21 10.51
N TRP A 323 12.42 -10.01 11.55
CA TRP A 323 13.73 -10.58 11.90
C TRP A 323 14.25 -11.47 10.78
N LEU A 324 13.43 -12.41 10.31
CA LEU A 324 13.78 -13.32 9.22
C LEU A 324 14.13 -12.57 7.93
N LEU A 325 13.54 -11.41 7.64
CA LEU A 325 13.88 -10.63 6.45
C LEU A 325 15.20 -9.87 6.58
N THR A 326 15.57 -9.46 7.80
CA THR A 326 16.61 -8.44 8.03
C THR A 326 17.90 -8.96 8.65
N HIS A 327 17.88 -10.13 9.29
CA HIS A 327 19.04 -10.68 9.97
C HIS A 327 19.80 -11.69 9.08
N PRO A 328 21.14 -11.77 9.21
CA PRO A 328 21.95 -12.63 8.35
C PRO A 328 21.94 -14.09 8.82
N TRP A 329 20.94 -14.86 8.38
CA TRP A 329 20.82 -16.28 8.70
C TRP A 329 20.84 -17.19 7.46
N LEU A 330 20.60 -16.66 6.25
CA LEU A 330 20.65 -17.44 5.02
C LEU A 330 22.09 -17.63 4.56
N GLU A 331 22.48 -18.87 4.32
CA GLU A 331 23.82 -19.20 3.83
C GLU A 331 23.86 -19.16 2.31
N THR A 332 24.69 -18.27 1.75
CA THR A 332 24.89 -18.09 0.31
C THR A 332 26.38 -18.12 0.01
N ALA A 333 26.84 -19.12 -0.75
CA ALA A 333 28.26 -19.30 -1.10
C ALA A 333 29.23 -19.19 0.11
N GLY A 334 28.83 -19.75 1.26
CA GLY A 334 29.62 -19.75 2.51
C GLY A 334 29.57 -18.45 3.32
N VAL A 335 28.79 -17.45 2.90
CA VAL A 335 28.55 -16.21 3.64
C VAL A 335 27.10 -16.17 4.13
N ARG A 336 26.87 -15.69 5.35
CA ARG A 336 25.50 -15.46 5.84
C ARG A 336 24.99 -14.09 5.40
N GLN A 337 23.80 -14.06 4.83
CA GLN A 337 23.14 -12.85 4.34
C GLN A 337 21.69 -12.80 4.82
N ALA A 338 21.15 -11.59 4.89
CA ALA A 338 19.72 -11.38 5.11
C ALA A 338 18.95 -11.46 3.79
N PRO A 339 17.72 -12.00 3.75
CA PRO A 339 16.91 -11.97 2.54
C PRO A 339 16.75 -10.56 1.94
N ALA A 340 16.64 -9.52 2.78
CA ALA A 340 16.60 -8.13 2.32
C ALA A 340 17.86 -7.68 1.55
N GLN A 341 19.04 -8.23 1.88
CA GLN A 341 20.27 -7.96 1.13
C GLN A 341 20.23 -8.61 -0.26
N LEU A 342 19.64 -9.79 -0.39
CA LEU A 342 19.44 -10.45 -1.67
C LEU A 342 18.48 -9.66 -2.56
N VAL A 343 17.38 -9.14 -1.99
CA VAL A 343 16.45 -8.25 -2.71
C VAL A 343 17.17 -6.96 -3.14
N ALA A 344 17.92 -6.33 -2.23
CA ALA A 344 18.70 -5.13 -2.55
C ALA A 344 19.67 -5.39 -3.72
N ALA A 345 20.40 -6.50 -3.68
CA ALA A 345 21.30 -6.91 -4.76
C ALA A 345 20.58 -7.12 -6.09
N PHE A 346 19.43 -7.82 -6.11
CA PHE A 346 18.61 -7.98 -7.31
C PHE A 346 18.19 -6.63 -7.90
N TRP A 347 17.86 -5.65 -7.05
CA TRP A 347 17.50 -4.29 -7.45
C TRP A 347 18.70 -3.35 -7.68
N GLY A 348 19.93 -3.85 -7.61
CA GLY A 348 21.16 -3.09 -7.83
C GLY A 348 21.38 -1.98 -6.79
N ARG A 349 20.95 -2.22 -5.56
CA ARG A 349 21.07 -1.31 -4.41
C ARG A 349 21.95 -1.95 -3.35
N SER A 350 22.73 -1.13 -2.63
CA SER A 350 23.53 -1.59 -1.49
C SER A 350 22.66 -1.87 -0.26
N VAL A 351 21.60 -1.07 -0.06
CA VAL A 351 20.65 -1.21 1.04
C VAL A 351 19.24 -0.95 0.50
N LEU A 352 18.29 -1.75 0.98
CA LEU A 352 16.88 -1.55 0.72
C LEU A 352 16.10 -1.82 2.02
N PRO A 353 15.37 -0.83 2.56
CA PRO A 353 14.62 -1.02 3.79
C PRO A 353 13.46 -1.99 3.55
N PRO A 354 13.21 -2.96 4.44
CA PRO A 354 12.10 -3.90 4.28
C PRO A 354 10.75 -3.15 4.23
N PRO A 355 9.76 -3.68 3.50
CA PRO A 355 8.45 -3.06 3.40
C PRO A 355 7.73 -3.12 4.74
N LYS A 356 6.85 -2.14 5.01
CA LYS A 356 5.99 -2.19 6.20
C LYS A 356 5.03 -3.38 6.09
N LEU A 357 5.06 -4.27 7.08
CA LEU A 357 4.11 -5.39 7.17
C LEU A 357 2.85 -4.94 7.89
N VAL A 358 1.72 -5.05 7.19
CA VAL A 358 0.37 -4.81 7.73
C VAL A 358 -0.33 -6.17 7.77
N THR A 359 -0.67 -6.64 8.96
CA THR A 359 -1.35 -7.93 9.12
C THR A 359 -2.85 -7.72 8.93
N GLU A 360 -3.45 -8.44 8.00
CA GLU A 360 -4.89 -8.42 7.72
C GLU A 360 -5.33 -9.86 7.52
N TRP A 361 -6.46 -10.25 8.10
CA TRP A 361 -7.04 -11.57 7.81
C TRP A 361 -7.69 -11.53 6.44
N LEU A 362 -7.14 -12.30 5.50
CA LEU A 362 -7.60 -12.40 4.12
C LEU A 362 -8.37 -13.70 3.87
N GLY A 363 -8.43 -14.60 4.86
CA GLY A 363 -9.17 -15.85 4.77
C GLY A 363 -8.45 -16.95 3.98
N GLY A 364 -7.19 -16.72 3.61
CA GLY A 364 -6.31 -17.61 2.88
C GLY A 364 -4.84 -17.28 3.12
N PHE A 365 -3.92 -17.91 2.37
CA PHE A 365 -2.48 -17.59 2.42
C PHE A 365 -2.12 -16.48 1.43
N GLU A 366 -2.82 -15.36 1.55
CA GLU A 366 -2.74 -14.25 0.60
C GLU A 366 -1.87 -13.10 1.12
N ALA A 367 -1.34 -12.32 0.18
CA ALA A 367 -0.69 -11.06 0.45
C ALA A 367 -1.00 -10.07 -0.68
N MET A 368 -0.88 -8.78 -0.41
CA MET A 368 -1.13 -7.71 -1.37
C MET A 368 -0.10 -6.60 -1.23
N PRO A 369 0.36 -6.00 -2.33
CA PRO A 369 1.31 -4.92 -2.27
C PRO A 369 0.60 -3.62 -1.86
N LEU A 370 1.32 -2.77 -1.13
CA LEU A 370 0.92 -1.41 -0.78
C LEU A 370 1.97 -0.44 -1.31
N VAL A 371 1.53 0.56 -2.07
CA VAL A 371 2.39 1.62 -2.60
C VAL A 371 1.93 2.96 -2.05
N SER A 372 2.87 3.77 -1.58
CA SER A 372 2.58 5.08 -1.00
C SER A 372 1.92 6.01 -2.00
N GLY A 373 0.77 6.55 -1.61
CA GLY A 373 0.00 7.52 -2.37
C GLY A 373 0.72 8.85 -2.61
N ASP A 374 1.74 9.20 -1.83
CA ASP A 374 2.51 10.43 -2.04
C ASP A 374 3.12 10.49 -3.45
N ARG A 375 3.57 9.35 -4.00
CA ARG A 375 4.12 9.29 -5.37
C ARG A 375 3.08 9.62 -6.42
N LEU A 376 1.89 9.04 -6.29
CA LEU A 376 0.79 9.33 -7.20
C LEU A 376 0.35 10.79 -7.04
N ALA A 377 0.28 11.29 -5.81
CA ALA A 377 -0.10 12.66 -5.55
C ALA A 377 0.89 13.68 -6.11
N ARG A 378 2.20 13.39 -6.14
CA ARG A 378 3.21 14.24 -6.81
C ARG A 378 2.92 14.42 -8.30
N THR A 379 2.23 13.45 -8.91
CA THR A 379 1.87 13.46 -10.33
C THR A 379 0.49 14.07 -10.58
N LEU A 380 -0.46 13.83 -9.67
CA LEU A 380 -1.86 14.22 -9.85
C LEU A 380 -2.23 15.58 -9.24
N VAL A 381 -1.58 15.96 -8.14
CA VAL A 381 -2.05 17.05 -7.29
C VAL A 381 -1.18 18.29 -7.50
N GLU A 382 -1.80 19.37 -7.95
CA GLU A 382 -1.14 20.63 -8.26
C GLU A 382 -1.81 21.80 -7.53
N PRO A 383 -1.03 22.81 -7.10
CA PRO A 383 -1.61 23.99 -6.49
C PRO A 383 -2.33 24.85 -7.54
N ALA A 384 -3.59 25.21 -7.28
CA ALA A 384 -4.36 26.11 -8.13
C ALA A 384 -4.21 27.58 -7.71
N ASN A 385 -3.77 27.86 -6.49
CA ASN A 385 -3.52 29.20 -5.98
C ASN A 385 -2.26 29.28 -5.08
N ALA A 386 -1.88 30.49 -4.67
CA ALA A 386 -0.68 30.74 -3.89
C ALA A 386 -0.72 30.10 -2.49
N SER A 387 -1.85 30.17 -1.79
CA SER A 387 -2.03 29.47 -0.51
C SER A 387 -1.77 27.97 -0.64
N ALA A 388 -2.27 27.34 -1.71
CA ALA A 388 -2.01 25.94 -1.96
C ALA A 388 -0.55 25.62 -2.28
N ARG A 389 0.21 26.53 -2.93
CA ARG A 389 1.65 26.30 -3.18
C ARG A 389 2.43 26.11 -1.89
N GLU A 390 2.01 26.78 -0.82
CA GLU A 390 2.65 26.68 0.49
C GLU A 390 2.08 25.57 1.36
N TRP A 391 0.78 25.30 1.25
CA TRP A 391 0.12 24.24 2.00
C TRP A 391 0.46 22.84 1.47
N LEU A 392 0.48 22.67 0.15
CA LEU A 392 0.55 21.37 -0.51
C LEU A 392 1.78 20.52 -0.16
N PRO A 393 2.99 21.05 0.10
CA PRO A 393 4.11 20.25 0.57
C PRO A 393 3.81 19.38 1.80
N ALA A 394 2.98 19.89 2.73
CA ALA A 394 2.53 19.14 3.91
C ALA A 394 1.14 18.50 3.71
N GLY A 395 0.26 19.14 2.92
CA GLY A 395 -1.12 18.71 2.68
C GLY A 395 -1.33 17.72 1.55
N ARG A 396 -0.27 17.22 0.89
CA ARG A 396 -0.42 16.41 -0.33
C ARG A 396 -1.22 15.12 -0.12
N LEU A 397 -0.90 14.35 0.92
CA LEU A 397 -1.61 13.11 1.23
C LEU A 397 -3.06 13.38 1.66
N GLU A 398 -3.28 14.49 2.37
CA GLU A 398 -4.62 14.96 2.74
C GLU A 398 -5.45 15.27 1.48
N ALA A 399 -4.85 15.96 0.50
CA ALA A 399 -5.52 16.26 -0.76
C ALA A 399 -5.90 15.01 -1.55
N LEU A 400 -5.00 14.04 -1.61
CA LEU A 400 -5.25 12.76 -2.27
C LEU A 400 -6.32 11.95 -1.54
N THR A 401 -6.33 11.97 -0.20
CA THR A 401 -7.33 11.28 0.62
C THR A 401 -8.71 11.89 0.44
N ALA A 402 -8.81 13.23 0.48
CA ALA A 402 -10.05 13.96 0.24
C ALA A 402 -10.59 13.69 -1.17
N TRP A 403 -9.73 13.72 -2.18
CA TRP A 403 -10.09 13.33 -3.55
C TRP A 403 -10.61 11.89 -3.60
N PHE A 404 -9.91 10.93 -2.98
CA PHE A 404 -10.33 9.53 -3.01
C PHE A 404 -11.67 9.26 -2.31
N ALA A 405 -11.96 10.03 -1.25
CA ALA A 405 -13.22 9.97 -0.52
C ALA A 405 -14.42 10.51 -1.32
N LEU A 406 -14.19 11.21 -2.44
CA LEU A 406 -15.26 11.67 -3.30
C LEU A 406 -16.05 10.49 -3.85
N THR A 407 -17.38 10.61 -3.75
CA THR A 407 -18.32 9.66 -4.31
C THR A 407 -19.35 10.42 -5.13
N TRP A 408 -19.88 9.75 -6.15
CA TRP A 408 -21.03 10.19 -6.92
C TRP A 408 -21.75 8.96 -7.48
N SER A 409 -23.07 9.08 -7.66
CA SER A 409 -23.94 7.99 -8.11
C SER A 409 -23.71 7.61 -9.55
N ASP A 410 -23.36 8.60 -10.38
CA ASP A 410 -23.45 8.47 -11.83
C ASP A 410 -22.21 7.76 -12.38
N THR A 411 -22.39 6.57 -12.92
CA THR A 411 -21.39 5.92 -13.77
C THR A 411 -21.76 6.26 -15.21
N LEU A 412 -21.07 7.24 -15.80
CA LEU A 412 -21.24 7.58 -17.21
C LEU A 412 -20.32 6.70 -18.04
N THR A 413 -20.81 6.20 -19.17
CA THR A 413 -19.97 5.52 -20.16
C THR A 413 -19.63 6.50 -21.26
N LEU A 414 -18.34 6.69 -21.51
CA LEU A 414 -17.82 7.51 -22.60
C LEU A 414 -17.49 6.59 -23.76
N SER A 415 -18.30 6.62 -24.82
CA SER A 415 -18.01 5.89 -26.05
C SER A 415 -17.02 6.69 -26.90
N ALA A 416 -15.88 6.06 -27.22
CA ALA A 416 -14.86 6.60 -28.11
C ALA A 416 -14.58 5.63 -29.25
N ALA A 417 -13.92 6.08 -30.32
CA ALA A 417 -13.62 5.29 -31.52
C ALA A 417 -12.79 4.00 -31.29
N GLY A 418 -12.35 3.73 -30.05
CA GLY A 418 -11.61 2.51 -29.66
C GLY A 418 -12.24 1.75 -28.49
N GLY A 419 -13.52 1.97 -28.19
CA GLY A 419 -14.26 1.28 -27.11
C GLY A 419 -14.68 2.20 -25.98
N ASP A 420 -15.55 1.65 -25.13
CA ASP A 420 -16.15 2.35 -23.99
C ASP A 420 -15.15 2.56 -22.85
N VAL A 421 -15.28 3.70 -22.17
CA VAL A 421 -14.53 4.05 -20.96
C VAL A 421 -15.49 4.45 -19.86
N ALA A 422 -15.31 3.90 -18.66
CA ALA A 422 -16.14 4.27 -17.53
C ALA A 422 -15.64 5.58 -16.89
N LEU A 423 -16.54 6.55 -16.68
CA LEU A 423 -16.30 7.68 -15.80
C LEU A 423 -16.63 7.25 -14.37
N LEU A 424 -15.60 7.12 -13.53
CA LEU A 424 -15.75 6.58 -12.17
C LEU A 424 -15.31 7.58 -11.11
N PRO A 425 -15.94 7.59 -9.92
CA PRO A 425 -15.32 8.18 -8.75
C PRO A 425 -14.02 7.45 -8.42
N PRO A 426 -13.02 8.13 -7.84
CA PRO A 426 -11.71 7.52 -7.58
C PRO A 426 -11.82 6.25 -6.75
N SER A 427 -12.71 6.23 -5.75
CA SER A 427 -12.96 5.09 -4.87
C SER A 427 -13.46 3.83 -5.58
N ARG A 428 -14.01 3.95 -6.80
CA ARG A 428 -14.49 2.82 -7.61
C ARG A 428 -13.51 2.38 -8.69
N VAL A 429 -12.37 3.05 -8.83
CA VAL A 429 -11.35 2.66 -9.81
C VAL A 429 -10.65 1.38 -9.32
N PRO A 430 -10.70 0.27 -10.08
CA PRO A 430 -10.04 -0.97 -9.70
C PRO A 430 -8.54 -0.78 -9.47
N GLY A 431 -8.01 -1.41 -8.42
CA GLY A 431 -6.57 -1.36 -8.09
C GLY A 431 -6.05 -0.02 -7.57
N LEU A 432 -6.81 1.08 -7.66
CA LEU A 432 -6.32 2.39 -7.22
C LEU A 432 -6.05 2.43 -5.72
N LYS A 433 -6.85 1.72 -4.91
CA LYS A 433 -6.70 1.66 -3.45
C LYS A 433 -5.31 1.16 -3.02
N THR A 434 -4.70 0.22 -3.75
CA THR A 434 -3.36 -0.31 -3.39
C THR A 434 -2.23 0.69 -3.69
N LEU A 435 -2.48 1.67 -4.56
CA LEU A 435 -1.56 2.77 -4.89
C LEU A 435 -1.74 4.00 -3.99
N LEU A 436 -2.64 3.93 -3.01
CA LEU A 436 -3.01 5.03 -2.12
C LEU A 436 -2.70 4.70 -0.66
N ALA A 437 -1.77 3.77 -0.42
CA ALA A 437 -1.36 3.45 0.94
C ALA A 437 -0.66 4.66 1.58
N THR A 438 -0.65 4.72 2.91
CA THR A 438 0.08 5.77 3.64
C THR A 438 1.59 5.60 3.52
N ALA A 439 2.06 4.36 3.31
CA ALA A 439 3.46 4.02 3.11
C ALA A 439 3.58 2.77 2.23
N ASP A 440 4.77 2.57 1.65
CA ASP A 440 5.11 1.33 0.96
C ASP A 440 5.08 0.16 1.95
N GLY A 441 4.47 -0.96 1.56
CA GLY A 441 4.24 -2.06 2.48
C GLY A 441 3.62 -3.27 1.82
N ILE A 442 3.28 -4.25 2.64
CA ILE A 442 2.61 -5.48 2.22
C ILE A 442 1.52 -5.77 3.25
N ARG A 443 0.30 -5.98 2.76
CA ARG A 443 -0.78 -6.59 3.56
C ARG A 443 -0.65 -8.09 3.43
N ILE A 444 -0.61 -8.80 4.54
CA ILE A 444 -0.34 -10.24 4.55
C ILE A 444 -1.11 -10.93 5.65
N ASP A 445 -1.58 -12.13 5.33
CA ASP A 445 -2.27 -12.97 6.29
C ASP A 445 -1.28 -13.55 7.34
N PRO A 446 -1.48 -13.26 8.64
CA PRO A 446 -0.61 -13.78 9.70
C PRO A 446 -0.76 -15.29 9.94
N GLY A 447 -1.69 -15.97 9.25
CA GLY A 447 -1.80 -17.42 9.23
C GLY A 447 -0.64 -18.11 8.50
N ILE A 448 0.07 -17.42 7.60
CA ILE A 448 1.24 -17.98 6.91
C ILE A 448 2.39 -18.17 7.90
N MET A 449 2.97 -19.37 8.02
CA MET A 449 4.12 -19.59 8.92
C MET A 449 5.26 -18.58 8.65
N PRO A 450 5.84 -17.89 9.66
CA PRO A 450 6.83 -16.83 9.46
C PRO A 450 7.98 -17.16 8.52
N LEU A 451 8.52 -18.39 8.56
CA LEU A 451 9.58 -18.81 7.65
C LEU A 451 9.12 -18.86 6.19
N LEU A 452 7.93 -19.37 5.93
CA LEU A 452 7.37 -19.43 4.57
C LEU A 452 6.92 -18.06 4.08
N ALA A 453 6.44 -17.20 4.98
CA ALA A 453 6.03 -15.84 4.67
C ALA A 453 7.18 -14.98 4.10
N VAL A 454 8.45 -15.33 4.34
CA VAL A 454 9.60 -14.62 3.76
C VAL A 454 9.53 -14.58 2.22
N ALA A 455 9.20 -15.70 1.58
CA ALA A 455 9.13 -15.77 0.12
C ALA A 455 7.93 -14.98 -0.41
N THR A 456 6.76 -15.14 0.22
CA THR A 456 5.55 -14.35 -0.07
C THR A 456 5.80 -12.85 0.09
N VAL A 457 6.53 -12.43 1.13
CA VAL A 457 6.92 -11.03 1.32
C VAL A 457 7.86 -10.56 0.21
N ILE A 458 8.83 -11.36 -0.20
CA ILE A 458 9.74 -10.98 -1.31
C ILE A 458 8.97 -10.83 -2.63
N HIS A 459 8.01 -11.72 -2.89
CA HIS A 459 7.12 -11.64 -4.06
C HIS A 459 6.37 -10.31 -4.10
N GLU A 460 5.65 -9.98 -3.04
CA GLU A 460 4.92 -8.71 -2.97
C GLU A 460 5.84 -7.49 -2.92
N TRP A 461 7.05 -7.63 -2.37
CA TRP A 461 8.02 -6.56 -2.38
C TRP A 461 8.51 -6.22 -3.79
N HIS A 462 8.63 -7.21 -4.68
CA HIS A 462 8.94 -6.96 -6.09
C HIS A 462 7.83 -6.20 -6.80
N HIS A 463 6.56 -6.48 -6.50
CA HIS A 463 5.42 -5.67 -6.97
C HIS A 463 5.52 -4.21 -6.51
N VAL A 464 5.77 -4.00 -5.21
CA VAL A 464 5.97 -2.65 -4.64
C VAL A 464 7.13 -1.93 -5.33
N LEU A 465 8.28 -2.57 -5.48
CA LEU A 465 9.48 -1.95 -6.06
C LEU A 465 9.31 -1.66 -7.56
N ALA A 466 8.62 -2.53 -8.30
CA ALA A 466 8.28 -2.29 -9.69
C ALA A 466 7.34 -1.08 -9.83
N ALA A 467 6.27 -1.03 -9.05
CA ALA A 467 5.33 0.09 -9.03
C ALA A 467 6.02 1.40 -8.64
N VAL A 468 6.83 1.40 -7.57
CA VAL A 468 7.62 2.56 -7.13
C VAL A 468 8.56 3.04 -8.24
N THR A 469 9.31 2.13 -8.86
CA THR A 469 10.24 2.48 -9.95
C THR A 469 9.52 3.10 -11.14
N ARG A 470 8.32 2.61 -11.46
CA ARG A 470 7.52 3.15 -12.57
C ARG A 470 6.90 4.51 -12.24
N LEU A 471 6.41 4.69 -11.00
CA LEU A 471 5.83 5.95 -10.50
C LEU A 471 6.85 7.07 -10.36
N ASP A 472 8.06 6.75 -9.89
CA ASP A 472 9.15 7.72 -9.74
C ASP A 472 9.90 7.98 -11.07
N GLY A 473 9.72 7.12 -12.08
CA GLY A 473 10.31 7.25 -13.42
C GLY A 473 9.35 7.76 -14.48
N LYS A 474 9.75 7.65 -15.77
CA LYS A 474 8.87 7.96 -16.93
C LYS A 474 7.82 6.89 -17.24
N GLY A 475 7.68 5.87 -16.37
CA GLY A 475 6.87 4.66 -16.62
C GLY A 475 5.37 4.80 -16.30
N VAL A 476 4.96 5.88 -15.62
CA VAL A 476 3.57 6.14 -15.20
C VAL A 476 3.03 7.46 -15.76
N SER A 477 3.81 8.19 -16.55
CA SER A 477 3.34 9.42 -17.15
C SER A 477 4.07 9.64 -18.46
N ARG A 478 3.40 9.36 -19.57
CA ARG A 478 3.58 10.22 -20.73
C ARG A 478 2.95 11.56 -20.36
N ALA A 479 3.71 12.38 -19.64
CA ALA A 479 3.46 13.80 -19.57
C ALA A 479 3.76 14.35 -20.95
N ASP A 480 2.89 14.08 -21.92
CA ASP A 480 2.96 14.62 -23.28
C ASP A 480 2.50 16.09 -23.26
N GLY A 481 2.97 16.88 -22.28
CA GLY A 481 2.49 18.24 -22.01
C GLY A 481 0.99 18.36 -21.74
N SER A 482 0.27 17.24 -21.63
CA SER A 482 -1.20 17.20 -21.58
C SER A 482 -1.71 17.27 -20.14
N THR A 483 -2.86 17.90 -19.95
CA THR A 483 -3.56 18.09 -18.68
C THR A 483 -4.03 16.78 -18.00
N VAL A 484 -3.87 15.63 -18.66
CA VAL A 484 -4.31 14.30 -18.20
C VAL A 484 -3.11 13.47 -17.72
N ALA A 485 -3.22 12.87 -16.54
CA ALA A 485 -2.28 11.86 -16.06
C ALA A 485 -2.76 10.45 -16.47
N ARG A 486 -1.87 9.64 -17.06
CA ARG A 486 -2.21 8.28 -17.52
C ARG A 486 -1.43 7.23 -16.76
N LEU A 487 -2.11 6.49 -15.88
CA LEU A 487 -1.54 5.32 -15.22
C LEU A 487 -1.68 4.10 -16.14
N LEU A 488 -0.57 3.61 -16.66
CA LEU A 488 -0.54 2.38 -17.44
C LEU A 488 -0.77 1.19 -16.52
N GLU A 489 -1.89 0.50 -16.69
CA GLU A 489 -2.20 -0.73 -15.96
C GLU A 489 -1.22 -1.84 -16.33
N ASP A 490 -0.80 -2.60 -15.34
CA ASP A 490 0.08 -3.74 -15.52
C ASP A 490 -0.68 -4.87 -16.23
N ASP A 491 0.03 -5.63 -17.06
CA ASP A 491 -0.49 -6.88 -17.57
C ASP A 491 -0.42 -7.93 -16.45
N PRO A 492 -1.54 -8.57 -16.05
CA PRO A 492 -1.56 -9.48 -14.91
C PRO A 492 -0.53 -10.61 -15.02
N TRP A 493 -0.36 -11.19 -16.20
CA TRP A 493 0.59 -12.29 -16.42
C TRP A 493 2.04 -11.81 -16.38
N LEU A 494 2.35 -10.62 -16.89
CA LEU A 494 3.70 -10.07 -16.75
C LEU A 494 4.02 -9.61 -15.33
N ALA A 495 3.06 -8.99 -14.65
CA ALA A 495 3.26 -8.50 -13.29
C ALA A 495 3.51 -9.66 -12.32
N GLU A 496 2.58 -10.61 -12.25
CA GLU A 496 2.76 -11.79 -11.39
C GLU A 496 3.93 -12.63 -11.86
N GLY A 497 4.09 -12.84 -13.17
CA GLY A 497 5.23 -13.56 -13.71
C GLY A 497 6.58 -12.94 -13.35
N PHE A 498 6.68 -11.61 -13.32
CA PHE A 498 7.88 -10.91 -12.93
C PHE A 498 8.14 -11.07 -11.43
N ALA A 499 7.12 -10.92 -10.59
CA ALA A 499 7.26 -11.10 -9.14
C ALA A 499 7.67 -12.55 -8.78
N GLU A 500 7.05 -13.56 -9.41
CA GLU A 500 7.41 -14.98 -9.23
C GLU A 500 8.86 -15.25 -9.65
N TRP A 501 9.24 -14.83 -10.86
CA TRP A 501 10.58 -15.03 -11.40
C TRP A 501 11.63 -14.27 -10.58
N ALA A 502 11.36 -13.02 -10.22
CA ALA A 502 12.28 -12.20 -9.43
C ALA A 502 12.45 -12.75 -8.01
N THR A 503 11.40 -13.33 -7.41
CA THR A 503 11.50 -14.01 -6.11
C THR A 503 12.41 -15.22 -6.19
N GLU A 504 12.23 -16.06 -7.23
CA GLU A 504 13.11 -17.20 -7.47
C GLU A 504 14.57 -16.76 -7.68
N GLU A 505 14.83 -15.77 -8.54
CA GLU A 505 16.20 -15.30 -8.80
C GLU A 505 16.85 -14.69 -7.54
N THR A 506 16.09 -13.94 -6.75
CA THR A 506 16.55 -13.38 -5.47
C THR A 506 16.96 -14.48 -4.49
N LEU A 507 16.16 -15.55 -4.39
CA LEU A 507 16.36 -16.63 -3.41
C LEU A 507 17.22 -17.79 -3.94
N ARG A 508 17.48 -17.85 -5.24
CA ARG A 508 18.29 -18.89 -5.88
C ARG A 508 19.65 -19.12 -5.20
N PRO A 509 20.39 -18.09 -4.74
CA PRO A 509 21.65 -18.31 -4.02
C PRO A 509 21.51 -19.14 -2.73
N ALA A 510 20.33 -19.15 -2.11
CA ALA A 510 20.02 -19.88 -0.88
C ALA A 510 19.25 -21.19 -1.11
N ALA A 511 18.99 -21.58 -2.36
CA ALA A 511 18.18 -22.74 -2.71
C ALA A 511 18.74 -24.09 -2.19
N VAL A 512 20.05 -24.14 -1.91
CA VAL A 512 20.72 -25.33 -1.38
C VAL A 512 20.58 -25.41 0.15
N SER A 513 20.82 -24.30 0.86
CA SER A 513 20.78 -24.26 2.33
C SER A 513 19.35 -24.24 2.87
N THR A 514 18.43 -23.59 2.15
CA THR A 514 17.07 -23.33 2.61
C THR A 514 16.05 -23.54 1.49
N PRO A 515 15.93 -24.78 0.95
CA PRO A 515 15.01 -25.08 -0.16
C PRO A 515 13.53 -24.80 0.17
N LEU A 516 13.15 -24.76 1.45
CA LEU A 516 11.79 -24.44 1.89
C LEU A 516 11.29 -23.08 1.38
N LEU A 517 12.18 -22.08 1.26
CA LEU A 517 11.79 -20.74 0.82
C LEU A 517 11.30 -20.71 -0.63
N LEU A 518 11.77 -21.63 -1.47
CA LEU A 518 11.34 -21.71 -2.87
C LEU A 518 10.18 -22.68 -3.06
N LEU A 519 9.97 -23.60 -2.10
CA LEU A 519 9.03 -24.70 -2.28
C LEU A 519 7.57 -24.25 -2.25
N LEU A 520 7.18 -23.34 -1.36
CA LEU A 520 5.77 -22.92 -1.24
C LEU A 520 5.25 -22.34 -2.57
N ASP A 521 6.00 -21.42 -3.18
CA ASP A 521 5.62 -20.81 -4.45
C ASP A 521 5.69 -21.83 -5.60
N ALA A 522 6.68 -22.73 -5.59
CA ALA A 522 6.75 -23.81 -6.57
C ALA A 522 5.53 -24.76 -6.46
N GLU A 523 5.14 -25.15 -5.25
CA GLU A 523 3.95 -25.96 -4.98
C GLU A 523 2.69 -25.25 -5.49
N LYS A 524 2.52 -23.96 -5.16
CA LYS A 524 1.40 -23.11 -5.63
C LYS A 524 1.35 -23.08 -7.16
N ARG A 525 2.46 -22.78 -7.85
CA ARG A 525 2.52 -22.74 -9.31
C ARG A 525 2.17 -24.08 -9.95
N MET A 526 2.68 -25.18 -9.40
CA MET A 526 2.39 -26.52 -9.91
C MET A 526 0.94 -26.96 -9.65
N ALA A 527 0.34 -26.51 -8.54
CA ALA A 527 -1.06 -26.72 -8.23
C ALA A 527 -1.98 -25.97 -9.22
N LEU A 528 -1.66 -24.69 -9.47
CA LEU A 528 -2.41 -23.83 -10.39
C LEU A 528 -2.30 -24.31 -11.83
N TRP A 529 -1.18 -24.88 -12.24
CA TRP A 529 -1.08 -25.53 -13.55
C TRP A 529 -2.17 -26.59 -13.74
N GLY A 530 -2.25 -27.55 -12.81
CA GLY A 530 -3.14 -28.70 -12.95
C GLY A 530 -4.64 -28.35 -12.99
N GLY A 531 -5.03 -27.18 -12.49
CA GLY A 531 -6.43 -26.73 -12.41
C GLY A 531 -6.79 -25.50 -13.26
N MET A 532 -5.85 -24.60 -13.54
CA MET A 532 -6.06 -23.31 -14.21
C MET A 532 -4.83 -22.94 -15.07
N SER A 533 -4.75 -23.47 -16.30
CA SER A 533 -3.60 -23.29 -17.18
C SER A 533 -3.29 -21.84 -17.60
N GLU A 534 -4.24 -20.92 -17.41
CA GLU A 534 -4.12 -19.49 -17.72
C GLU A 534 -3.91 -18.62 -16.47
N ASP A 535 -3.64 -19.23 -15.30
CA ASP A 535 -3.40 -18.49 -14.07
C ASP A 535 -2.19 -17.51 -14.21
N PRO A 536 -2.32 -16.23 -13.80
CA PRO A 536 -1.26 -15.24 -13.90
C PRO A 536 0.06 -15.63 -13.23
N HIS A 537 0.05 -16.35 -12.11
CA HIS A 537 1.27 -16.80 -11.44
C HIS A 537 1.97 -17.89 -12.25
N ALA A 538 1.26 -18.94 -12.62
CA ALA A 538 1.85 -20.11 -13.28
C ALA A 538 2.25 -19.84 -14.73
N LEU A 539 1.34 -19.27 -15.54
CA LEU A 539 1.62 -18.94 -16.93
C LEU A 539 2.55 -17.73 -17.03
N GLY A 540 2.34 -16.70 -16.20
CA GLY A 540 3.18 -15.51 -16.15
C GLY A 540 4.63 -15.84 -15.85
N TYR A 541 4.89 -16.71 -14.86
CA TYR A 541 6.26 -17.15 -14.54
C TYR A 541 6.94 -17.80 -15.75
N ARG A 542 6.24 -18.65 -16.53
CA ARG A 542 6.78 -19.27 -17.75
C ARG A 542 7.06 -18.25 -18.85
N LEU A 543 6.18 -17.27 -19.02
CA LEU A 543 6.35 -16.17 -19.96
C LEU A 543 7.62 -15.39 -19.61
N VAL A 544 7.70 -14.88 -18.37
CA VAL A 544 8.84 -14.08 -17.92
C VAL A 544 10.13 -14.88 -17.96
N ARG A 545 10.14 -16.14 -17.53
CA ARG A 545 11.33 -17.00 -17.56
C ARG A 545 11.85 -17.25 -18.98
N SER A 546 10.96 -17.52 -19.95
CA SER A 546 11.35 -17.72 -21.35
C SER A 546 11.86 -16.45 -22.01
N ALA A 547 11.28 -15.28 -21.69
CA ALA A 547 11.80 -13.99 -22.15
C ALA A 547 13.12 -13.62 -21.46
N ALA A 548 13.23 -13.84 -20.15
CA ALA A 548 14.43 -13.61 -19.35
C ALA A 548 15.64 -14.35 -19.93
N ALA A 549 15.46 -15.61 -20.36
CA ALA A 549 16.52 -16.41 -20.97
C ALA A 549 17.11 -15.79 -22.26
N ARG A 550 16.37 -14.90 -22.93
CA ARG A 550 16.80 -14.21 -24.16
C ARG A 550 17.24 -12.76 -23.92
N LEU A 551 16.92 -12.19 -22.76
CA LEU A 551 17.29 -10.83 -22.41
C LEU A 551 18.69 -10.78 -21.75
N PRO A 552 19.52 -9.77 -22.09
CA PRO A 552 20.79 -9.55 -21.43
C PRO A 552 20.63 -9.37 -19.92
N VAL A 553 21.48 -10.02 -19.12
CA VAL A 553 21.41 -9.99 -17.65
C VAL A 553 21.41 -8.55 -17.11
N ALA A 554 22.23 -7.67 -17.70
CA ALA A 554 22.38 -6.29 -17.25
C ALA A 554 21.11 -5.43 -17.40
N THR A 555 20.23 -5.74 -18.36
CA THR A 555 19.04 -4.91 -18.67
C THR A 555 17.72 -5.61 -18.33
N ARG A 556 17.72 -6.93 -18.19
CA ARG A 556 16.54 -7.79 -18.00
C ARG A 556 15.51 -7.22 -17.00
N ARG A 557 15.94 -6.87 -15.78
CA ARG A 557 15.06 -6.28 -14.75
C ARG A 557 14.39 -4.99 -15.25
N SER A 558 15.18 -4.05 -15.75
CA SER A 558 14.68 -2.75 -16.23
C SER A 558 13.75 -2.89 -17.44
N THR A 559 13.99 -3.89 -18.30
CA THR A 559 13.13 -4.22 -19.44
C THR A 559 11.75 -4.65 -18.96
N PHE A 560 11.65 -5.60 -18.03
CA PHE A 560 10.35 -6.01 -17.50
C PHE A 560 9.64 -4.85 -16.80
N VAL A 561 10.30 -4.20 -15.84
CA VAL A 561 9.69 -3.12 -15.04
C VAL A 561 9.17 -1.98 -15.92
N SER A 562 9.87 -1.60 -16.99
CA SER A 562 9.40 -0.53 -17.89
C SER A 562 8.28 -0.96 -18.85
N ARG A 563 8.04 -2.26 -19.02
CA ARG A 563 7.12 -2.84 -20.03
C ARG A 563 6.12 -3.84 -19.46
N LEU A 564 5.89 -3.86 -18.14
CA LEU A 564 4.90 -4.74 -17.51
C LEU A 564 3.47 -4.58 -18.08
N HIS A 565 3.16 -3.47 -18.75
CA HIS A 565 1.87 -3.22 -19.40
C HIS A 565 1.78 -3.71 -20.86
N ASP A 566 2.89 -4.16 -21.46
CA ASP A 566 2.97 -4.44 -22.90
C ASP A 566 3.78 -5.72 -23.20
N PRO A 567 3.12 -6.90 -23.19
CA PRO A 567 3.72 -8.17 -23.60
C PRO A 567 4.32 -8.15 -25.00
N THR A 568 3.76 -7.39 -25.93
CA THR A 568 4.30 -7.31 -27.30
C THR A 568 5.62 -6.56 -27.31
N ALA A 569 5.77 -5.48 -26.53
CA ALA A 569 7.06 -4.81 -26.37
C ALA A 569 8.11 -5.71 -25.71
N VAL A 570 7.74 -6.46 -24.66
CA VAL A 570 8.66 -7.42 -24.04
C VAL A 570 9.11 -8.48 -25.04
N ALA A 571 8.18 -9.04 -25.82
CA ALA A 571 8.49 -10.04 -26.83
C ALA A 571 9.47 -9.53 -27.90
N ARG A 572 9.27 -8.31 -28.38
CA ARG A 572 10.19 -7.66 -29.33
C ARG A 572 11.60 -7.48 -28.74
N LEU A 573 11.69 -6.99 -27.50
CA LEU A 573 12.99 -6.78 -26.83
C LEU A 573 13.71 -8.09 -26.52
N ALA A 574 12.97 -9.18 -26.29
CA ALA A 574 13.50 -10.53 -26.13
C ALA A 574 13.76 -11.25 -27.47
N ASN A 575 13.71 -10.53 -28.60
CA ASN A 575 13.96 -11.03 -29.96
C ASN A 575 13.10 -12.25 -30.33
N PHE A 576 11.83 -12.29 -29.91
CA PHE A 576 10.89 -13.25 -30.46
C PHE A 576 10.48 -12.80 -31.89
N PRO A 577 10.66 -13.66 -32.92
CA PRO A 577 10.39 -13.27 -34.29
C PRO A 577 8.92 -12.89 -34.51
N ALA A 578 8.71 -11.72 -35.11
CA ALA A 578 7.39 -11.30 -35.57
C ALA A 578 6.93 -12.23 -36.71
N GLY A 579 5.69 -12.73 -36.65
CA GLY A 579 5.13 -13.57 -37.71
C GLY A 579 5.58 -15.04 -37.72
N ALA A 580 6.12 -15.57 -36.61
CA ALA A 580 6.35 -17.01 -36.50
C ALA A 580 5.07 -17.81 -36.75
N ARG A 581 5.18 -18.96 -37.43
CA ARG A 581 4.05 -19.85 -37.70
C ARG A 581 3.45 -20.35 -36.37
N GLY A 582 2.15 -20.18 -36.19
CA GLY A 582 1.41 -20.58 -34.99
C GLY A 582 0.34 -19.55 -34.62
N ALA A 583 -0.60 -19.93 -33.76
CA ALA A 583 -1.58 -19.00 -33.22
C ALA A 583 -0.98 -18.25 -32.00
N PRO A 584 -1.22 -16.93 -31.87
CA PRO A 584 -0.92 -16.24 -30.62
C PRO A 584 -1.78 -16.82 -29.48
N LEU A 585 -1.26 -16.76 -28.25
CA LEU A 585 -2.04 -17.11 -27.07
C LEU A 585 -2.86 -15.89 -26.66
N LEU A 586 -4.18 -16.05 -26.61
CA LEU A 586 -5.14 -15.00 -26.26
C LEU A 586 -5.68 -15.29 -24.86
N LEU A 587 -5.33 -14.42 -23.91
CA LEU A 587 -5.69 -14.57 -22.51
C LEU A 587 -6.79 -13.58 -22.17
N ARG A 588 -7.94 -14.06 -21.71
CA ARG A 588 -9.10 -13.20 -21.44
C ARG A 588 -8.86 -12.36 -20.19
N ARG A 589 -9.18 -11.07 -20.26
CA ARG A 589 -9.12 -10.15 -19.11
C ARG A 589 -10.32 -9.20 -19.11
N PRO A 590 -10.76 -8.71 -17.93
CA PRO A 590 -11.80 -7.69 -17.89
C PRO A 590 -11.33 -6.38 -18.51
N VAL A 591 -12.26 -5.64 -19.10
CA VAL A 591 -12.05 -4.24 -19.48
C VAL A 591 -12.09 -3.40 -18.21
N THR A 592 -11.05 -2.62 -18.00
CA THR A 592 -10.79 -1.85 -16.77
C THR A 592 -10.58 -0.36 -17.06
N ALA A 593 -10.67 0.06 -18.33
CA ALA A 593 -10.49 1.43 -18.75
C ALA A 593 -11.44 2.37 -18.00
N ALA A 594 -10.85 3.28 -17.23
CA ALA A 594 -11.59 4.26 -16.46
C ALA A 594 -10.95 5.65 -16.54
N VAL A 595 -11.79 6.67 -16.44
CA VAL A 595 -11.38 8.07 -16.30
C VAL A 595 -11.98 8.62 -15.01
N VAL A 596 -11.14 9.29 -14.24
CA VAL A 596 -11.57 10.14 -13.14
C VAL A 596 -11.39 11.58 -13.60
N PRO A 597 -12.45 12.42 -13.59
CA PRO A 597 -12.36 13.80 -14.07
C PRO A 597 -11.38 14.63 -13.24
N GLU A 598 -10.95 15.75 -13.81
CA GLU A 598 -10.22 16.77 -13.05
C GLU A 598 -11.14 17.34 -11.96
N ILE A 599 -10.61 17.48 -10.75
CA ILE A 599 -11.33 18.00 -9.59
C ILE A 599 -10.57 19.19 -9.01
N THR A 600 -11.27 20.27 -8.69
CA THR A 600 -10.74 21.34 -7.84
C THR A 600 -11.30 21.22 -6.44
N LEU A 601 -10.40 21.08 -5.47
CA LEU A 601 -10.69 21.01 -4.04
C LEU A 601 -10.26 22.32 -3.36
N THR A 602 -11.09 22.84 -2.45
CA THR A 602 -10.79 24.03 -1.64
C THR A 602 -10.80 23.64 -0.16
N TRP A 603 -9.77 24.03 0.58
CA TRP A 603 -9.68 23.73 2.02
C TRP A 603 -10.20 24.88 2.87
N ASP A 604 -11.09 24.57 3.80
CA ASP A 604 -11.49 25.45 4.89
C ASP A 604 -11.49 24.70 6.22
N ALA A 605 -10.84 25.27 7.24
CA ALA A 605 -10.75 24.70 8.59
C ALA A 605 -10.40 23.19 8.66
N GLY A 606 -9.59 22.68 7.73
CA GLY A 606 -9.20 21.26 7.66
C GLY A 606 -10.20 20.35 6.95
N VAL A 607 -11.24 20.91 6.33
CA VAL A 607 -12.21 20.21 5.50
C VAL A 607 -12.02 20.61 4.05
N ALA A 608 -12.07 19.63 3.15
CA ALA A 608 -11.95 19.83 1.72
C ALA A 608 -13.34 19.85 1.06
N ASP A 609 -13.67 20.93 0.38
CA ASP A 609 -14.88 21.05 -0.43
C ASP A 609 -14.53 20.89 -1.92
N ALA A 610 -15.25 20.02 -2.63
CA ALA A 610 -15.12 19.91 -4.08
C ALA A 610 -15.93 21.01 -4.78
N VAL A 611 -15.24 21.93 -5.44
CA VAL A 611 -15.83 23.15 -6.01
C VAL A 611 -16.13 23.02 -7.50
N ALA A 612 -15.37 22.21 -8.23
CA ALA A 612 -15.56 22.01 -9.67
C ALA A 612 -15.13 20.60 -10.12
N ARG A 613 -15.83 20.08 -11.13
CA ARG A 613 -15.46 18.86 -11.85
C ARG A 613 -15.37 19.17 -13.34
N ARG A 614 -14.26 18.80 -13.97
CA ARG A 614 -14.03 19.04 -15.40
C ARG A 614 -13.58 17.76 -16.07
N LEU A 615 -14.29 17.36 -17.12
CA LEU A 615 -13.84 16.30 -18.01
C LEU A 615 -13.05 16.93 -19.16
N LEU A 616 -11.84 16.43 -19.38
CA LEU A 616 -10.94 16.82 -20.45
C LEU A 616 -10.94 15.70 -21.49
N PHE A 617 -11.35 16.01 -22.71
CA PHE A 617 -11.19 15.09 -23.82
C PHE A 617 -9.74 15.16 -24.29
N PRO A 618 -8.95 14.08 -24.20
CA PRO A 618 -7.62 14.09 -24.77
C PRO A 618 -7.74 14.33 -26.29
N PRO A 619 -6.85 15.14 -26.91
CA PRO A 619 -6.75 15.16 -28.36
C PRO A 619 -6.42 13.73 -28.80
N TYR A 620 -7.28 13.15 -29.62
CA TYR A 620 -7.08 11.81 -30.18
C TYR A 620 -5.70 11.75 -30.86
N PRO A 621 -4.78 10.87 -30.44
CA PRO A 621 -3.75 10.43 -31.36
C PRO A 621 -4.44 9.55 -32.41
N PRO A 622 -4.25 9.79 -33.71
CA PRO A 622 -4.64 8.82 -34.72
C PRO A 622 -3.78 7.58 -34.51
N GLU A 623 -4.41 6.46 -34.12
CA GLU A 623 -3.72 5.17 -34.04
C GLU A 623 -3.46 4.68 -35.47
N HIS A 624 -2.18 4.66 -35.86
CA HIS A 624 -1.63 3.92 -37.01
C HIS A 624 -0.49 3.03 -36.50
#